data_AF-A0A8S8XWT1-F1
#
_entry.id   AF-A0A8S8XWT1-F1
#
_cell.length_a   1.000
_cell.length_b   1.000
_cell.length_c   1.000
_cell.angle_alpha   90.00
_cell.angle_beta   90.00
_cell.angle_gamma   90.00
#
_symmetry.space_group_name_H-M   'P 1'
#
loop_
_entity.id
_entity.type
_entity.pdbx_description
1 polymer ?
#
loop_
_entity_poly.entity_id
_entity_poly.type
_entity_poly.pdbx_seq_one_letter_code
_entity_poly.pdbx_strand_id
1 'polypeptide(L)' 'MSSFSGEFLKRSVVDINGDLFGHLVDIVIEPRSGEIAEILVEVTSEIDLSKLPWPSDGSVCHVPAQEISQIGARIVLRR' A
#
# COMPACT_ATOMS: atom_id res chain seq x y z
N MET A 1 -10.79 -16.37 -3.31
CA MET A 1 -10.03 -15.16 -2.96
C MET A 1 -9.36 -15.43 -1.63
N SER A 2 -8.03 -15.49 -1.63
CA SER A 2 -7.25 -15.74 -0.41
C SER A 2 -7.02 -14.38 0.25
N SER A 3 -7.78 -14.05 1.28
CA SER A 3 -7.58 -12.83 2.06
C SER A 3 -6.39 -13.04 3.00
N PHE A 4 -5.43 -12.10 3.00
CA PHE A 4 -4.43 -12.04 4.06
C PHE A 4 -5.10 -11.78 5.42
N SER A 5 -4.46 -12.19 6.51
CA SER A 5 -4.94 -12.00 7.88
C SER A 5 -5.32 -10.53 8.11
N GLY A 6 -6.50 -10.28 8.69
CA GLY A 6 -6.98 -8.93 9.03
C GLY A 6 -6.05 -8.14 9.96
N GLU A 7 -5.03 -8.77 10.53
CA GLU A 7 -3.96 -8.15 11.33
C GLU A 7 -3.12 -7.10 10.56
N PHE A 8 -3.10 -7.17 9.23
CA PHE A 8 -2.40 -6.18 8.40
C PHE A 8 -3.29 -5.00 7.98
N LEU A 9 -4.61 -5.14 8.08
CA LEU A 9 -5.53 -4.06 7.74
C LEU A 9 -5.33 -2.87 8.68
N LYS A 10 -5.42 -1.65 8.13
CA LYS A 10 -5.16 -0.38 8.81
C LYS A 10 -3.72 -0.19 9.30
N ARG A 11 -2.79 -1.05 8.90
CA ARG A 11 -1.37 -0.85 9.21
C ARG A 11 -0.86 0.40 8.48
N SER A 12 -0.06 1.21 9.18
CA SER A 12 0.50 2.43 8.60
C SER A 12 1.41 2.10 7.43
N VAL A 13 1.17 2.78 6.32
CA VAL A 13 2.05 2.84 5.16
C VAL A 13 2.79 4.17 5.26
N VAL A 14 4.11 4.12 5.27
CA VAL A 14 4.97 5.30 5.42
C VAL A 14 5.96 5.40 4.27
N ASP A 15 6.42 6.62 3.98
CA ASP A 15 7.52 6.86 3.06
C ASP A 15 8.88 6.43 3.65
N ILE A 16 9.96 6.71 2.93
CA ILE A 16 11.33 6.42 3.38
C ILE A 16 11.78 7.25 4.59
N ASN A 17 11.20 8.44 4.80
CA ASN A 17 11.48 9.30 5.94
C ASN A 17 10.66 8.89 7.19
N GLY A 18 9.67 8.02 7.02
CA GLY A 18 8.75 7.57 8.04
C GLY A 18 7.47 8.41 8.12
N ASP A 19 7.24 9.32 7.18
CA ASP A 19 6.05 10.15 7.09
C ASP A 19 4.85 9.31 6.63
N LEU A 20 3.68 9.60 7.18
CA LEU A 20 2.48 8.81 6.94
C LEU A 20 1.95 9.05 5.52
N PHE A 21 2.04 8.03 4.68
CA PHE A 21 1.43 8.01 3.36
C PHE A 21 -0.04 7.60 3.42
N GLY A 22 -0.38 6.65 4.29
CA GLY A 22 -1.75 6.17 4.43
C GLY A 22 -1.88 4.90 5.25
N HIS A 23 -2.98 4.18 5.04
CA HIS A 23 -3.27 2.93 5.76
C HIS A 23 -3.60 1.81 4.78
N LEU A 24 -3.08 0.62 5.07
CA LEU A 24 -3.33 -0.56 4.23
C LEU A 24 -4.82 -0.92 4.23
N VAL A 25 -5.40 -0.99 3.03
CA VAL A 25 -6.78 -1.42 2.78
C VAL A 25 -6.81 -2.87 2.31
N ASP A 26 -5.92 -3.26 1.39
CA ASP A 26 -5.87 -4.61 0.87
C ASP A 26 -4.50 -4.95 0.27
N ILE A 27 -4.24 -6.24 0.05
CA ILE A 27 -3.06 -6.76 -0.63
C ILE A 27 -3.52 -7.61 -1.82
N VAL A 28 -3.15 -7.21 -3.03
CA VAL A 28 -3.44 -7.97 -4.24
C VAL A 28 -2.32 -8.98 -4.47
N ILE A 29 -2.70 -10.25 -4.65
CA ILE A 29 -1.77 -11.36 -4.86
C ILE A 29 -1.97 -11.90 -6.27
N GLU A 30 -0.88 -12.10 -7.02
CA GLU A 30 -0.93 -12.79 -8.31
C GLU A 30 -1.34 -14.25 -8.05
N PRO A 31 -2.49 -14.74 -8.58
CA PRO A 31 -3.01 -16.06 -8.24
C PRO A 31 -2.11 -17.23 -8.65
N ARG A 32 -1.19 -17.00 -9.60
CA ARG A 32 -0.32 -18.03 -10.17
C ARG A 32 0.97 -18.24 -9.36
N SER A 33 1.65 -17.17 -8.97
CA SER A 33 2.90 -17.24 -8.21
C SER A 33 2.68 -17.19 -6.70
N GLY A 34 1.57 -16.60 -6.26
CA GLY A 34 1.35 -16.25 -4.85
C GLY A 34 2.13 -15.02 -4.40
N GLU A 35 2.80 -14.31 -5.31
CA GLU A 35 3.51 -13.07 -5.00
C GLU A 35 2.55 -11.89 -4.84
N ILE A 36 2.96 -10.91 -4.02
CA ILE A 36 2.24 -9.65 -3.90
C ILE A 36 2.42 -8.88 -5.22
N ALA A 37 1.32 -8.52 -5.86
CA ALA A 37 1.32 -7.67 -7.05
C ALA A 37 1.34 -6.18 -6.66
N GLU A 38 0.44 -5.80 -5.74
CA GLU A 38 0.29 -4.43 -5.24
C GLU A 38 -0.40 -4.40 -3.88
N ILE A 39 -0.33 -3.26 -3.21
CA ILE A 39 -1.13 -2.95 -2.02
C ILE A 39 -2.08 -1.80 -2.32
N LEU A 40 -3.28 -1.87 -1.75
CA LEU A 40 -4.25 -0.78 -1.79
C LEU A 40 -4.09 0.04 -0.53
N VAL A 41 -3.87 1.34 -0.69
CA VAL A 41 -3.61 2.25 0.41
C VAL A 41 -4.65 3.36 0.42
N GLU A 42 -5.35 3.50 1.54
CA GLU A 42 -6.16 4.69 1.81
C GLU A 42 -5.21 5.84 2.13
N VAL A 43 -5.07 6.77 1.19
CA VAL A 43 -4.10 7.87 1.27
C VAL A 43 -4.62 8.96 2.19
N THR A 44 -3.72 9.60 2.94
CA THR A 44 -4.09 10.72 3.81
C THR A 44 -4.65 11.89 3.00
N SER A 45 -5.58 12.65 3.57
CA SER A 45 -6.22 13.79 2.89
C SER A 45 -5.28 14.94 2.57
N GLU A 46 -4.06 14.93 3.12
CA GLU A 46 -3.02 15.95 2.90
C GLU A 46 -2.21 15.69 1.62
N ILE A 47 -2.30 14.48 1.07
CA ILE A 47 -1.56 14.07 -0.13
C ILE A 47 -2.45 14.24 -1.36
N ASP A 48 -1.91 14.96 -2.36
CA ASP A 48 -2.55 15.15 -3.65
C ASP A 48 -2.36 13.92 -4.54
N LEU A 49 -3.39 13.07 -4.60
CA LEU A 49 -3.42 11.84 -5.40
C LEU A 49 -3.11 12.05 -6.88
N SER A 50 -3.45 13.23 -7.43
CA SER A 50 -3.19 13.54 -8.85
C SER A 50 -1.71 13.67 -9.19
N LYS A 51 -0.85 13.82 -8.16
CA LYS A 51 0.61 13.92 -8.30
C LYS A 51 1.32 12.59 -8.09
N LEU A 52 0.60 11.55 -7.67
CA LEU A 52 1.20 10.23 -7.48
C LEU A 52 1.43 9.55 -8.84
N PRO A 53 2.51 8.75 -8.97
CA PRO A 53 2.82 8.04 -10.22
C PRO A 53 1.94 6.80 -10.44
N TRP A 54 1.04 6.52 -9.50
CA TRP A 54 0.26 5.29 -9.43
C TRP A 54 -1.23 5.55 -9.65
N PRO A 55 -1.98 4.57 -10.19
CA PRO A 55 -3.41 4.72 -10.34
C PRO A 55 -4.09 4.83 -8.97
N SER A 56 -5.14 5.65 -8.92
CA SER A 56 -5.99 5.82 -7.75
C SER A 56 -7.47 5.74 -8.13
N ASP A 57 -8.28 5.22 -7.22
CA ASP A 57 -9.73 5.21 -7.27
C ASP A 57 -10.28 5.82 -5.98
N GLY A 58 -10.93 6.98 -6.10
CA GLY A 58 -11.34 7.78 -4.94
C GLY A 58 -10.14 8.19 -4.09
N SER A 59 -10.10 7.74 -2.84
CA SER A 59 -9.03 7.98 -1.87
C SER A 59 -8.02 6.83 -1.77
N VAL A 60 -8.20 5.77 -2.57
CA VAL A 60 -7.36 4.58 -2.56
C VAL A 60 -6.33 4.66 -3.68
N CYS A 61 -5.06 4.49 -3.33
CA CYS A 61 -3.94 4.41 -4.27
C CYS A 61 -3.43 2.98 -4.39
N HIS A 62 -3.17 2.54 -5.62
CA HIS A 62 -2.65 1.20 -5.92
C HIS A 62 -1.13 1.22 -6.01
N VAL A 63 -0.44 0.82 -4.94
CA VAL A 63 1.02 0.88 -4.86
C VAL A 63 1.64 -0.45 -5.29
N PRO A 64 2.45 -0.50 -6.36
CA PRO A 64 3.07 -1.73 -6.83
C PRO A 64 4.02 -2.34 -5.79
N ALA A 65 4.12 -3.67 -5.75
CA ALA A 65 5.03 -4.37 -4.82
C ALA A 65 6.50 -3.94 -4.96
N GLN A 66 6.90 -3.48 -6.15
CA GLN A 66 8.24 -2.96 -6.43
C GLN A 66 8.56 -1.72 -5.59
N GLU A 67 7.56 -0.94 -5.20
CA GLU A 67 7.72 0.27 -4.40
C GLU A 67 7.74 -0.03 -2.90
N ILE A 68 7.58 -1.29 -2.50
CA ILE A 68 7.59 -1.69 -1.09
C ILE A 68 9.02 -2.12 -0.72
N SER A 69 9.57 -1.49 0.33
CA SER A 69 10.88 -1.86 0.88
C SER A 69 10.75 -2.89 2.00
N GLN A 70 9.70 -2.79 2.81
CA GLN A 70 9.50 -3.67 3.97
C GLN A 70 8.01 -3.80 4.30
N ILE A 71 7.61 -5.03 4.67
CA ILE A 71 6.32 -5.32 5.33
C ILE A 71 6.65 -5.87 6.72
N GLY A 72 6.35 -5.10 7.76
CA GLY A 72 6.57 -5.49 9.16
C GLY A 72 5.53 -4.80 10.04
N ALA A 73 5.92 -4.29 11.21
CA ALA A 73 5.03 -3.50 12.08
C ALA A 73 4.40 -2.27 11.39
N ARG A 74 5.09 -1.74 10.38
CA ARG A 74 4.59 -0.78 9.39
C ARG A 74 5.00 -1.25 7.99
N ILE A 75 4.32 -0.75 6.98
CA ILE A 75 4.71 -0.93 5.58
C ILE A 75 5.52 0.30 5.17
N VAL A 76 6.70 0.07 4.60
CA VAL A 76 7.62 1.16 4.23
C VAL A 76 7.76 1.18 2.72
N LEU A 77 7.50 2.34 2.11
CA LEU A 77 7.71 2.58 0.70
C LEU A 77 9.19 2.88 0.43
N ARG A 78 9.64 2.64 -0.81
CA ARG A 78 11.02 2.91 -1.24
C ARG A 78 11.27 4.40 -1.46
N ARG A 79 10.23 5.19 -1.65
CA ARG A 79 10.24 6.60 -2.03
C ARG A 79 9.09 7.32 -1.37
#